data_AF-A0A3A0FSG2-F1
#
_entry.id   AF-A0A3A0FSG2-F1
#
_cell.length_a   1.000
_cell.length_b   1.000
_cell.length_c   1.000
_cell.angle_alpha   90.00
_cell.angle_beta   90.00
_cell.angle_gamma   90.00
#
_symmetry.space_group_name_H-M   'P 1'
#
loop_
_entity.id
_entity.type
_entity.pdbx_description
1 polymer ?
#
loop_
_entity_poly.entity_id
_entity_poly.type
_entity_poly.pdbx_seq_one_letter_code
_entity_poly.pdbx_strand_id
1 'polypeptide(L)'
;MEGFSKYRRFSLDEVTTQYLTKLLRSMGLVYGAIDLKLTSGGEIYFLEVNPQGQYLFMEVGADLPISEAIAEHLVVYGNQKRLPSNVNQAMIG
;
A
#
# COMPACT_ATOMS: atom_id res chain seq x y z
N MET A 1 9.95 22.00 -19.36
CA MET A 1 9.00 21.36 -20.30
C MET A 1 7.90 20.76 -19.46
N GLU A 2 6.77 21.46 -19.29
CA GLU A 2 5.62 20.95 -18.55
C GLU A 2 4.90 19.90 -19.40
N GLY A 3 5.24 18.63 -19.17
CA GLY A 3 4.54 17.51 -19.77
C GLY A 3 3.27 17.21 -18.96
N PHE A 4 2.12 17.17 -19.61
CA PHE A 4 0.88 16.67 -19.02
C PHE A 4 1.13 15.27 -18.42
N SER A 5 0.96 15.11 -17.10
CA SER A 5 0.95 13.78 -16.50
C SER A 5 -0.24 13.00 -17.06
N LYS A 6 0.01 11.77 -17.52
CA LYS A 6 -1.02 10.81 -17.95
C LYS A 6 -1.97 10.42 -16.81
N TYR A 7 -1.57 10.69 -15.56
CA TYR A 7 -2.29 10.27 -14.37
C TYR A 7 -2.74 11.49 -13.57
N ARG A 8 -3.87 11.34 -12.88
CA ARG A 8 -4.42 12.35 -11.98
C ARG A 8 -4.77 11.70 -10.66
N ARG A 9 -4.51 12.40 -9.55
CA ARG A 9 -5.01 11.97 -8.24
C ARG A 9 -6.53 11.91 -8.25
N PHE A 10 -7.07 10.81 -7.74
CA PHE A 10 -8.49 10.60 -7.53
C PHE A 10 -8.69 10.16 -6.08
N SER A 11 -9.66 10.74 -5.39
CA SER A 11 -10.01 10.36 -4.02
C SER A 11 -11.24 9.48 -4.05
N LEU A 12 -11.12 8.28 -3.49
CA LEU A 12 -12.25 7.42 -3.20
C LEU A 12 -12.99 7.96 -1.98
N ASP A 13 -14.29 7.73 -1.91
CA ASP A 13 -15.04 7.98 -0.68
C ASP A 13 -14.54 7.06 0.45
N GLU A 14 -14.87 7.45 1.68
CA GLU A 14 -14.41 6.75 2.87
C GLU A 14 -14.90 5.31 2.92
N VAL A 15 -16.15 5.06 2.50
CA VAL A 15 -16.78 3.75 2.56
C VAL A 15 -16.07 2.79 1.61
N THR A 16 -15.84 3.20 0.36
CA THR A 16 -15.09 2.42 -0.63
C THR A 16 -13.66 2.15 -0.14
N THR A 17 -12.97 3.15 0.38
CA THR A 17 -11.61 3.01 0.93
C THR A 17 -11.55 1.97 2.07
N GLN A 18 -12.53 1.98 2.97
CA GLN A 18 -12.62 1.02 4.06
C GLN A 18 -12.86 -0.41 3.56
N TYR A 19 -13.71 -0.60 2.54
CA TYR A 19 -13.95 -1.92 1.97
C TYR A 19 -12.71 -2.51 1.29
N LEU A 20 -12.00 -1.71 0.50
CA LEU A 20 -10.76 -2.15 -0.16
C LEU A 20 -9.67 -2.50 0.87
N THR A 21 -9.57 -1.72 1.94
CA THR A 21 -8.63 -2.02 3.04
C THR A 21 -9.01 -3.31 3.78
N LYS A 22 -10.31 -3.54 4.03
CA LYS A 22 -10.81 -4.80 4.63
C LYS A 22 -10.53 -6.00 3.73
N LEU A 23 -10.68 -5.84 2.41
CA LEU A 23 -10.36 -6.88 1.42
C LEU A 23 -8.90 -7.32 1.54
N LEU A 24 -7.95 -6.38 1.47
CA LEU A 24 -6.51 -6.69 1.62
C LEU A 24 -6.22 -7.42 2.93
N ARG A 25 -6.79 -6.93 4.05
CA ARG A 25 -6.64 -7.57 5.36
C ARG A 25 -7.20 -8.99 5.40
N SER A 26 -8.36 -9.24 4.80
CA SER A 26 -8.97 -10.57 4.74
C SER A 26 -8.13 -11.58 3.94
N MET A 27 -7.33 -11.09 3.00
CA MET A 27 -6.38 -11.88 2.21
C MET A 27 -5.00 -12.01 2.87
N GLY A 28 -4.78 -11.41 4.05
CA GLY A 28 -3.48 -11.38 4.71
C GLY A 28 -2.45 -10.49 4.00
N LEU A 29 -2.89 -9.58 3.14
CA LEU A 29 -2.03 -8.70 2.36
C LEU A 29 -1.76 -7.39 3.11
N VAL A 30 -0.48 -7.07 3.27
CA VAL A 30 -0.01 -5.74 3.73
C VAL A 30 0.13 -4.75 2.57
N TYR A 31 0.18 -5.26 1.34
CA TYR A 31 0.28 -4.49 0.11
C TYR A 31 -0.51 -5.19 -1.01
N GLY A 32 -1.10 -4.39 -1.90
CA GLY A 32 -1.68 -4.86 -3.16
C GLY A 32 -2.04 -3.67 -4.04
N ALA A 33 -1.88 -3.81 -5.36
CA ALA A 33 -2.42 -2.87 -6.33
C ALA A 33 -3.85 -3.29 -6.67
N ILE A 34 -4.80 -2.35 -6.60
CA ILE A 34 -6.22 -2.62 -6.84
C ILE A 34 -6.66 -1.88 -8.08
N ASP A 35 -7.26 -2.63 -9.01
CA ASP A 35 -7.81 -2.08 -10.24
C ASP A 35 -9.32 -1.85 -10.08
N LEU A 36 -9.73 -0.60 -10.32
CA LEU A 36 -11.11 -0.16 -10.25
C LEU A 36 -11.53 0.47 -11.58
N LYS A 37 -12.81 0.35 -11.92
CA LYS A 37 -13.44 1.08 -13.02
C LYS A 37 -14.52 2.01 -12.50
N LEU A 38 -14.39 3.30 -12.81
CA LEU A 38 -15.43 4.30 -12.58
C LEU A 38 -16.32 4.43 -13.83
N THR A 39 -17.63 4.26 -13.69
CA THR A 39 -18.57 4.51 -14.79
C THR A 39 -18.86 6.00 -14.94
N SER A 40 -19.45 6.40 -16.08
CA SER A 40 -19.94 7.77 -16.28
C SER A 40 -21.07 8.15 -15.30
N GLY A 41 -21.75 7.16 -14.71
CA GLY A 41 -22.75 7.35 -13.66
C GLY A 41 -22.16 7.47 -12.24
N GLY A 42 -20.84 7.36 -12.09
CA GLY A 42 -20.16 7.46 -10.79
C GLY A 42 -20.07 6.13 -10.02
N GLU A 43 -20.46 5.02 -10.63
CA GLU A 43 -20.37 3.70 -9.98
C GLU A 43 -18.95 3.15 -10.07
N ILE A 44 -18.49 2.54 -8.97
CA ILE A 44 -17.16 1.94 -8.88
C ILE A 44 -17.30 0.42 -8.96
N TYR A 45 -16.61 -0.18 -9.93
CA TYR A 45 -16.50 -1.62 -10.10
C TYR A 45 -15.10 -2.10 -9.74
N PHE A 46 -15.02 -3.07 -8.84
CA PHE A 46 -13.79 -3.80 -8.54
C PHE A 46 -13.46 -4.77 -9.68
N LEU A 47 -12.20 -4.78 -10.13
CA LEU A 47 -11.73 -5.71 -11.16
C LEU A 47 -10.83 -6.78 -10.55
N GLU A 48 -9.72 -6.37 -9.94
CA GLU A 48 -8.77 -7.28 -9.32
C GLU A 48 -7.96 -6.63 -8.20
N VAL A 49 -7.26 -7.49 -7.46
CA VAL A 49 -6.13 -7.11 -6.61
C VAL A 49 -4.92 -7.92 -7.04
N ASN A 50 -3.81 -7.23 -7.31
CA ASN A 50 -2.52 -7.84 -7.60
C ASN A 50 -1.56 -7.64 -6.40
N PRO A 51 -1.26 -8.71 -5.63
CA PRO A 51 -0.32 -8.66 -4.50
C PRO A 51 1.11 -8.25 -4.87
N GLN A 52 1.49 -8.39 -6.15
CA GLN A 52 2.80 -8.05 -6.71
C GLN A 52 2.70 -6.90 -7.73
N GLY A 53 1.64 -6.10 -7.67
CA GLY A 53 1.42 -5.02 -8.61
C GLY A 53 2.59 -4.05 -8.64
N GLN A 54 3.08 -3.74 -9.85
CA GLN A 54 4.12 -2.74 -10.05
C GLN A 54 3.54 -1.35 -9.82
N TYR A 55 4.25 -0.48 -9.09
CA TYR A 55 3.75 0.85 -8.73
C TYR A 55 4.67 2.00 -9.19
N LEU A 56 5.91 1.70 -9.61
CA LEU A 56 6.93 2.73 -9.89
C LEU A 56 6.49 3.73 -10.98
N PHE A 57 5.75 3.28 -11.99
CA PHE A 57 5.24 4.16 -13.03
C PHE A 57 4.19 5.16 -12.51
N MET A 58 3.43 4.80 -11.46
CA MET A 58 2.51 5.71 -10.79
C MET A 58 3.24 6.67 -9.86
N GLU A 59 4.25 6.20 -9.14
CA GLU A 59 5.12 7.05 -8.31
C GLU A 59 5.76 8.16 -9.14
N VAL A 60 6.45 7.80 -10.23
CA VAL A 60 7.09 8.76 -11.13
C VAL A 60 6.04 9.59 -11.89
N GLY A 61 4.97 8.95 -12.37
CA GLY A 61 3.98 9.58 -13.20
C GLY A 61 3.04 10.55 -12.46
N ALA A 62 2.77 10.31 -11.18
CA ALA A 62 1.79 11.07 -10.39
C ALA A 62 2.39 11.67 -9.11
N ASP A 63 3.72 11.64 -8.96
CA ASP A 63 4.48 12.17 -7.82
C ASP A 63 3.92 11.65 -6.49
N LEU A 64 3.86 10.33 -6.35
CA LEU A 64 3.31 9.64 -5.18
C LEU A 64 4.42 9.01 -4.35
N PRO A 65 4.45 9.18 -3.01
CA PRO A 65 5.50 8.66 -2.15
C PRO A 65 5.28 7.17 -1.79
N ILE A 66 5.15 6.28 -2.78
CA ILE A 66 4.78 4.88 -2.55
C ILE A 66 5.96 4.08 -1.99
N SER A 67 7.15 4.25 -2.56
CA SER A 67 8.40 3.63 -2.10
C SER A 67 8.73 4.03 -0.67
N GLU A 68 8.52 5.31 -0.32
CA GLU A 68 8.70 5.81 1.04
C GLU A 68 7.73 5.12 2.01
N ALA A 69 6.44 5.07 1.70
CA ALA A 69 5.45 4.40 2.53
C ALA A 69 5.74 2.89 2.73
N ILE A 70 6.22 2.21 1.69
CA ILE A 70 6.64 0.80 1.80
C ILE A 70 7.87 0.67 2.72
N ALA A 71 8.88 1.52 2.54
CA ALA A 71 10.09 1.50 3.36
C ALA A 71 9.78 1.78 4.83
N GLU A 72 8.95 2.80 5.12
CA GLU A 72 8.48 3.12 6.46
C GLU A 72 7.77 1.92 7.11
N HIS A 73 6.87 1.26 6.36
CA HIS A 73 6.17 0.09 6.86
C HIS A 73 7.13 -1.05 7.22
N LEU A 74 8.14 -1.30 6.39
CA LEU A 74 9.15 -2.34 6.63
C LEU A 74 10.02 -2.02 7.85
N VAL A 75 10.41 -0.75 8.04
CA VAL A 75 11.16 -0.31 9.24
C VAL A 75 10.34 -0.54 10.50
N VAL A 76 9.07 -0.12 10.52
CA VAL A 76 8.17 -0.31 11.66
C VAL A 76 8.01 -1.80 11.98
N TYR A 77 7.74 -2.63 10.96
CA TYR A 77 7.58 -4.07 11.15
C TYR A 77 8.86 -4.74 11.67
N GLY A 78 10.03 -4.37 11.12
CA GLY A 78 11.33 -4.86 11.58
C GLY A 78 11.62 -4.49 13.04
N ASN A 79 11.26 -3.29 13.45
CA ASN A 79 11.40 -2.82 14.84
C ASN A 79 10.46 -3.56 15.80
N GLN A 80 9.23 -3.88 15.37
CA GLN A 80 8.28 -4.66 16.18
C GLN A 80 8.72 -6.12 16.38
N LYS A 81 9.40 -6.73 15.39
CA LYS A 81 9.94 -8.09 15.50
C LYS A 81 11.21 -8.21 16.34
N ARG A 82 11.91 -7.10 16.61
CA ARG A 82 13.01 -7.07 17.57
C ARG A 82 12.43 -7.12 19.00
N LEU A 83 12.14 -8.32 19.49
CA LEU A 83 11.86 -8.57 20.91
C LEU A 83 13.03 -8.10 21.79
N PRO A 84 12.79 -7.67 23.05
CA PRO A 84 13.79 -7.07 23.91
C PRO A 84 14.99 -7.99 24.14
N SER A 85 16.17 -7.37 24.18
CA SER A 85 17.48 -7.99 24.36
C SER A 85 17.73 -8.43 25.81
N ASN A 86 16.88 -9.32 26.36
CA ASN A 86 17.11 -9.96 27.66
C ASN A 86 17.39 -11.48 27.57
N VAL A 87 17.68 -12.03 26.39
CA VAL A 87 18.01 -13.47 26.22
C VAL A 87 19.53 -13.76 26.15
N ASN A 88 20.41 -12.75 26.12
CA ASN A 88 21.87 -12.96 25.96
C ASN A 88 22.71 -12.83 27.24
N GLN A 89 22.12 -12.78 28.44
CA GLN A 89 22.89 -12.66 29.71
C GLN A 89 22.91 -13.91 30.60
N ALA A 90 22.32 -15.04 30.17
CA ALA A 90 22.25 -16.26 30.97
C ALA A 90 23.24 -17.39 30.58
N MET A 91 24.29 -17.08 29.79
CA MET A 91 25.30 -18.07 29.34
C MET A 91 26.74 -17.68 29.71
N ILE A 92 26.89 -16.91 30.80
CA ILE A 92 28.16 -16.68 31.48
C ILE A 92 27.87 -16.71 32.98
N GLY A 93 27.83 -17.93 33.51
CA GLY A 93 27.68 -18.28 34.92
C GLY A 93 28.07 -19.73 35.10
#